data_AF-A0A6J5FHX5-F1
#
_entry.id   AF-A0A6J5FHX5-F1
#
_cell.length_a   1.000
_cell.length_b   1.000
_cell.length_c   1.000
_cell.angle_alpha   90.00
_cell.angle_beta   90.00
_cell.angle_gamma   90.00
#
_symmetry.space_group_name_H-M   'P 1'
#
loop_
_entity.id
_entity.type
_entity.pdbx_description
1 polymer ?
#
loop_
_entity_poly.entity_id
_entity_poly.type
_entity_poly.pdbx_seq_one_letter_code
_entity_poly.pdbx_strand_id
1 'polypeptide(L)'
;MSRRMSIERVNEYGRNAVRLDIDGSAVLLEAAELDALIKHLAVLRATMRPAVPTAPLRSHRYVIEVDPCWHTEKPALNDGAVMFLRHSGLGWAGFALPTESLAKLHHALTQHLEASLEVHGMLN
;
A
#
# COMPACT_ATOMS: atom_id res chain seq x y z
N MET A 1 29.24 -8.46 -1.10
CA MET A 1 29.22 -7.98 -2.49
C MET A 1 27.77 -7.70 -2.84
N SER A 2 27.42 -6.50 -3.31
CA SER A 2 26.06 -6.20 -3.76
C SER A 2 25.87 -6.86 -5.13
N ARG A 3 24.88 -7.74 -5.27
CA ARG A 3 24.47 -8.25 -6.59
C ARG A 3 24.02 -7.08 -7.46
N ARG A 4 24.30 -7.14 -8.76
CA ARG A 4 23.78 -6.13 -9.69
C ARG A 4 22.34 -6.51 -10.02
N MET A 5 21.40 -5.66 -9.60
CA MET A 5 19.99 -5.82 -9.88
C MET A 5 19.50 -4.64 -10.71
N SER A 6 18.72 -4.90 -11.77
CA SER A 6 17.96 -3.86 -12.47
C SER A 6 16.52 -4.29 -12.69
N ILE A 7 15.63 -3.29 -12.68
CA ILE A 7 14.21 -3.45 -12.95
C ILE A 7 13.83 -2.36 -13.94
N GLU A 8 13.39 -2.76 -15.13
CA GLU A 8 13.10 -1.83 -16.22
C GLU A 8 11.75 -2.17 -16.84
N ARG A 9 10.95 -1.13 -17.14
CA ARG A 9 9.74 -1.32 -17.95
C ARG A 9 10.16 -1.56 -19.39
N VAL A 10 9.66 -2.64 -19.97
CA VAL A 10 9.85 -2.96 -21.38
C VAL A 10 8.50 -2.80 -22.07
N ASN A 11 8.49 -2.01 -23.15
CA ASN A 11 7.34 -1.89 -24.03
C ASN A 11 7.76 -2.37 -25.42
N GLU A 12 7.85 -3.69 -25.56
CA GLU A 12 8.07 -4.33 -26.85
C GLU A 12 6.72 -4.76 -27.42
N TYR A 13 6.42 -4.29 -28.63
CA TYR A 13 5.22 -4.66 -29.39
C TYR A 13 3.89 -4.40 -28.66
N GLY A 14 3.82 -3.37 -27.81
CA GLY A 14 2.60 -2.97 -27.10
C GLY A 14 2.29 -3.80 -25.85
N ARG A 15 3.15 -4.76 -25.49
CA ARG A 15 3.06 -5.47 -24.21
C ARG A 15 3.76 -4.68 -23.12
N ASN A 16 3.00 -4.29 -22.10
CA ASN A 16 3.55 -3.67 -20.89
C ASN A 16 4.09 -4.77 -19.98
N ALA A 17 5.41 -4.95 -19.98
CA ALA A 17 6.10 -5.93 -19.15
C ALA A 17 7.23 -5.29 -18.35
N VAL A 18 7.72 -6.02 -17.35
CA VAL A 18 8.87 -5.63 -16.52
C VAL A 18 9.98 -6.65 -16.71
N ARG A 19 11.17 -6.16 -17.08
CA ARG A 19 12.39 -6.96 -17.07
C ARG A 19 13.06 -6.84 -15.72
N LEU A 20 13.18 -7.97 -15.02
CA LEU A 20 13.92 -8.11 -13.77
C LEU A 20 15.22 -8.86 -14.08
N ASP A 21 16.37 -8.22 -13.85
CA ASP A 21 17.70 -8.79 -14.06
C ASP A 21 18.46 -8.85 -12.73
N ILE A 22 19.02 -10.01 -12.41
CA ILE A 22 19.91 -10.22 -11.27
C ILE A 22 21.17 -10.94 -11.78
N ASP A 23 22.31 -10.26 -11.69
CA ASP A 23 23.63 -10.79 -12.12
C ASP A 23 23.62 -11.38 -13.54
N GLY A 24 22.88 -10.77 -14.48
CA GLY A 24 22.80 -11.19 -15.88
C GLY A 24 21.75 -12.27 -16.15
N SER A 25 21.07 -12.77 -15.11
CA SER A 25 19.91 -13.65 -15.26
C SER A 25 18.65 -12.79 -15.25
N ALA A 26 18.01 -12.68 -16.43
CA ALA A 26 16.83 -11.84 -16.61
C ALA A 26 15.55 -12.63 -16.85
N VAL A 27 14.45 -12.17 -16.28
CA VAL A 27 13.09 -12.62 -16.56
C VAL A 27 12.23 -11.45 -17.00
N LEU A 28 11.33 -11.70 -17.95
CA LEU A 28 10.29 -10.75 -18.35
C LEU A 28 8.99 -11.16 -17.65
N LEU A 29 8.36 -10.20 -16.96
CA LEU A 29 7.13 -10.40 -16.20
C LEU A 29 6.03 -9.55 -16.81
N GLU A 30 4.94 -10.18 -17.23
CA GLU A 30 3.69 -9.47 -17.55
C GLU A 30 2.99 -9.01 -16.26
N ALA A 31 1.94 -8.18 -16.40
CA ALA A 31 1.24 -7.59 -15.25
C ALA A 31 0.77 -8.63 -14.23
N ALA A 32 0.19 -9.76 -14.67
CA ALA A 32 -0.30 -10.80 -13.78
C ALA A 32 0.83 -11.52 -13.01
N GLU A 33 1.98 -11.75 -13.66
CA GLU A 33 3.15 -12.36 -13.04
C GLU A 33 3.82 -11.40 -12.05
N LEU A 34 3.86 -10.11 -12.40
CA LEU A 34 4.34 -9.06 -11.51
C LEU A 34 3.44 -8.91 -10.27
N ASP A 35 2.12 -8.97 -10.43
CA ASP A 35 1.16 -8.94 -9.32
C ASP A 35 1.40 -10.13 -8.36
N ALA A 36 1.58 -11.33 -8.91
CA ALA A 36 1.88 -12.53 -8.12
C ALA A 36 3.23 -12.40 -7.39
N LEU A 37 4.25 -11.88 -8.08
CA LEU A 37 5.57 -11.66 -7.50
C LEU A 37 5.52 -10.66 -6.34
N ILE A 38 4.88 -9.51 -6.52
CA ILE A 38 4.75 -8.48 -5.48
C ILE A 38 4.05 -9.05 -4.24
N LYS A 39 2.94 -9.78 -4.42
CA LYS A 39 2.22 -10.42 -3.32
C LYS A 39 3.10 -11.41 -2.56
N HIS A 40 3.84 -12.25 -3.27
CA HIS A 40 4.73 -13.22 -2.65
C HIS A 40 5.89 -12.54 -1.90
N LEU A 41 6.51 -11.54 -2.51
CA LEU A 41 7.57 -10.75 -1.89
C LEU A 41 7.09 -10.00 -0.65
N ALA A 42 5.86 -9.50 -0.63
CA ALA A 42 5.29 -8.83 0.54
C ALA A 42 5.17 -9.80 1.73
N VAL A 43 4.69 -11.02 1.50
CA VAL A 43 4.62 -12.07 2.53
C VAL A 43 6.01 -12.42 3.05
N LEU A 44 6.98 -12.65 2.15
CA LEU A 44 8.36 -12.93 2.53
C LEU A 44 8.95 -11.76 3.35
N ARG A 45 8.81 -10.52 2.86
CA ARG A 45 9.32 -9.31 3.51
C ARG A 45 8.81 -9.15 4.95
N ALA A 46 7.55 -9.50 5.21
CA ALA A 46 6.96 -9.42 6.55
C ALA A 46 7.67 -10.31 7.59
N THR A 47 8.34 -11.38 7.15
CA THR A 47 9.06 -12.33 8.01
C THR A 47 10.55 -12.04 8.15
N MET A 48 11.09 -11.17 7.28
CA MET A 48 12.53 -10.88 7.22
C MET A 48 12.99 -9.91 8.31
N ARG A 49 14.29 -10.00 8.64
CA ARG A 49 14.99 -9.02 9.49
C ARG A 49 15.84 -8.06 8.64
N PRO A 50 15.93 -6.77 9.03
CA PRO A 50 15.20 -6.15 10.14
C PRO A 50 13.69 -6.06 9.85
N ALA A 51 12.89 -6.15 10.92
CA ALA A 51 11.43 -6.08 10.81
C ALA A 51 10.99 -4.78 10.12
N VAL A 52 9.85 -4.82 9.44
CA VAL A 52 9.25 -3.59 8.90
C VAL A 52 8.89 -2.69 10.09
N PRO A 53 9.27 -1.40 10.08
CA PRO A 53 8.91 -0.48 11.15
C PRO A 53 7.39 -0.43 11.36
N THR A 54 6.96 -0.51 12.62
CA THR A 54 5.53 -0.45 12.99
C THR A 54 4.98 0.98 13.05
N ALA A 55 5.86 1.98 13.11
CA ALA A 55 5.50 3.39 13.08
C ALA A 55 6.06 4.06 11.82
N PRO A 56 5.35 5.05 11.24
CA PRO A 56 5.87 5.87 10.15
C PRO A 56 7.18 6.58 10.55
N LEU A 57 8.18 6.51 9.68
CA LEU A 57 9.45 7.18 9.85
C LEU A 57 9.40 8.58 9.24
N ARG A 58 9.59 9.62 10.05
CA ARG A 58 9.56 11.02 9.58
C ARG A 58 10.64 11.34 8.54
N SER A 59 11.74 10.59 8.54
CA SER A 59 12.81 10.73 7.56
C SER A 59 12.48 10.09 6.21
N HIS A 60 11.41 9.30 6.13
CA HIS A 60 11.05 8.57 4.93
C HIS A 60 10.03 9.35 4.10
N ARG A 61 10.25 9.40 2.79
CA ARG A 61 9.30 9.97 1.82
C ARG A 61 8.36 8.87 1.36
N TYR A 62 7.18 8.81 1.97
CA TYR A 62 6.13 7.90 1.55
C TYR A 62 5.51 8.38 0.22
N VAL A 63 5.19 7.43 -0.66
CA VAL A 63 4.29 7.69 -1.79
C VAL A 63 2.88 7.89 -1.22
N ILE A 64 2.23 8.99 -1.61
CA ILE A 64 0.88 9.34 -1.15
C ILE A 64 -0.06 9.23 -2.34
N GLU A 65 -1.03 8.32 -2.25
CA GLU A 65 -2.15 8.25 -3.18
C GLU A 65 -3.15 9.35 -2.82
N VAL A 66 -3.50 10.19 -3.79
CA VAL A 66 -4.48 11.25 -3.61
C VAL A 66 -5.86 10.68 -3.94
N ASP A 67 -6.80 10.84 -3.01
CA ASP A 67 -8.19 10.36 -3.13
C ASP A 67 -8.30 8.86 -3.53
N PRO A 68 -7.69 7.94 -2.74
CA PRO A 68 -7.76 6.53 -3.05
C PRO A 68 -9.19 6.01 -2.87
N CYS A 69 -9.60 5.08 -3.75
CA CYS A 69 -10.84 4.33 -3.53
C CYS A 69 -10.77 3.56 -2.20
N TRP A 70 -11.82 3.63 -1.41
CA TRP A 70 -11.94 2.91 -0.14
C TRP A 70 -13.28 2.20 -0.04
N HIS A 71 -13.31 1.13 0.76
CA HIS A 71 -14.52 0.36 1.06
C HIS A 71 -14.47 -0.14 2.51
N THR A 72 -15.61 -0.29 3.16
CA THR A 72 -15.69 -0.82 4.51
C THR A 72 -16.78 -1.87 4.62
N GLU A 73 -16.50 -2.94 5.33
CA GLU A 73 -17.44 -4.02 5.61
C GLU A 73 -17.51 -4.28 7.11
N LYS A 74 -18.69 -4.67 7.60
CA LYS A 74 -18.89 -5.15 8.97
C LYS A 74 -19.14 -6.66 8.95
N PRO A 75 -18.14 -7.50 9.28
CA PRO A 75 -18.33 -8.94 9.31
C PRO A 75 -19.34 -9.35 10.39
N ALA A 76 -20.21 -10.31 10.11
CA ALA A 76 -21.26 -10.73 11.05
C ALA A 76 -20.72 -11.38 12.35
N LEU A 77 -19.52 -11.95 12.30
CA LEU A 77 -18.94 -12.76 13.39
C LEU A 77 -17.81 -12.05 14.16
N ASN A 78 -17.37 -10.88 13.71
CA ASN A 78 -16.25 -10.15 14.32
C ASN A 78 -16.72 -8.82 14.89
N ASP A 79 -16.17 -8.45 16.04
CA ASP A 79 -16.30 -7.10 16.55
C ASP A 79 -15.41 -6.13 15.75
N GLY A 80 -15.97 -4.97 15.37
CA GLY A 80 -15.30 -3.97 14.55
C GLY A 80 -15.69 -3.97 13.06
N ALA A 81 -14.74 -3.60 12.20
CA ALA A 81 -14.92 -3.49 10.75
C ALA A 81 -13.67 -3.92 9.98
N VAL A 82 -13.83 -4.23 8.69
CA VAL A 82 -12.72 -4.37 7.75
C VAL A 82 -12.72 -3.15 6.84
N MET A 83 -11.60 -2.45 6.76
CA MET A 83 -11.38 -1.32 5.85
C MET A 83 -10.48 -1.75 4.70
N PHE A 84 -10.90 -1.49 3.48
CA PHE A 84 -10.13 -1.70 2.26
C PHE A 84 -9.70 -0.37 1.69
N LEU A 85 -8.41 -0.25 1.37
CA LEU A 85 -7.84 0.88 0.64
C LEU A 85 -7.19 0.37 -0.64
N ARG A 86 -7.43 1.05 -1.76
CA ARG A 86 -6.82 0.71 -3.05
C ARG A 86 -5.55 1.51 -3.27
N HIS A 87 -4.44 0.82 -3.54
CA HIS A 87 -3.20 1.41 -4.05
C HIS A 87 -3.05 1.13 -5.55
N SER A 88 -2.61 2.12 -6.33
CA SER A 88 -2.58 2.02 -7.81
C SER A 88 -1.72 0.86 -8.34
N GLY A 89 -0.61 0.57 -7.66
CA GLY A 89 0.32 -0.52 -8.03
C GLY A 89 0.23 -1.81 -7.21
N LEU A 90 -0.57 -1.86 -6.14
CA LEU A 90 -0.68 -3.05 -5.27
C LEU A 90 -2.10 -3.65 -5.26
N GLY A 91 -3.09 -2.91 -5.77
CA GLY A 91 -4.50 -3.29 -5.70
C GLY A 91 -5.12 -2.98 -4.34
N TRP A 92 -6.12 -3.75 -3.95
CA TRP A 92 -6.84 -3.59 -2.68
C TRP A 92 -6.10 -4.26 -1.53
N ALA A 93 -5.91 -3.52 -0.44
CA ALA A 93 -5.41 -4.04 0.83
C ALA A 93 -6.48 -3.91 1.90
N GLY A 94 -6.79 -5.01 2.58
CA GLY A 94 -7.77 -5.08 3.67
C GLY A 94 -7.10 -5.03 5.04
N PHE A 95 -7.70 -4.25 5.95
CA PHE A 95 -7.25 -4.08 7.32
C PHE A 95 -8.40 -4.36 8.27
N ALA A 96 -8.27 -5.41 9.08
CA ALA A 96 -9.21 -5.67 10.16
C ALA A 96 -8.97 -4.67 11.30
N LEU A 97 -10.02 -3.94 11.66
CA LEU A 97 -10.03 -2.94 12.72
C LEU A 97 -11.00 -3.40 13.81
N PRO A 98 -10.49 -4.01 14.89
CA PRO A 98 -11.30 -4.26 16.09
C PRO A 98 -11.92 -2.95 16.60
N THR A 99 -13.02 -3.03 17.34
CA THR A 99 -13.80 -1.85 17.77
C THR A 99 -12.97 -0.76 18.44
N GLU A 100 -12.00 -1.11 19.29
CA GLU A 100 -11.12 -0.13 19.92
C GLU A 100 -10.26 0.63 18.88
N SER A 101 -9.67 -0.10 17.92
CA SER A 101 -8.89 0.49 16.83
C SER A 101 -9.76 1.33 15.89
N LEU A 102 -10.98 0.86 15.61
CA LEU A 102 -11.95 1.60 14.80
C LEU A 102 -12.36 2.91 15.48
N ALA A 103 -12.58 2.90 16.79
CA ALA A 103 -12.89 4.10 17.56
C ALA A 103 -11.73 5.12 17.53
N LYS A 104 -10.48 4.64 17.66
CA LYS A 104 -9.28 5.48 17.52
C LYS A 104 -9.18 6.10 16.12
N LEU A 105 -9.42 5.31 15.07
CA LEU A 105 -9.42 5.79 13.70
C LEU A 105 -10.49 6.85 13.47
N HIS A 106 -11.72 6.58 13.91
CA HIS A 106 -12.84 7.52 13.82
C HIS A 106 -12.48 8.85 14.49
N HIS A 107 -12.01 8.82 15.74
CA HIS A 107 -11.62 10.03 16.46
C HIS A 107 -10.55 10.86 15.72
N ALA A 108 -9.51 10.21 15.22
CA ALA A 108 -8.43 10.90 14.49
C ALA A 108 -8.94 11.54 13.18
N LEU A 109 -9.78 10.82 12.41
CA LEU A 109 -10.34 11.35 11.17
C LEU A 109 -11.31 12.52 11.43
N THR A 110 -12.14 12.43 12.47
CA THR A 110 -13.02 13.54 12.88
C THR A 110 -12.22 14.80 13.21
N GLN A 111 -11.16 14.68 14.01
CA GLN A 111 -10.29 15.82 14.35
C GLN A 111 -9.69 16.48 13.10
N HIS A 112 -9.22 15.69 12.13
CA HIS A 112 -8.66 16.22 10.88
C HIS A 112 -9.72 16.87 9.99
N LEU A 113 -10.94 16.32 9.95
CA LEU A 113 -12.04 16.90 9.20
C LEU A 113 -12.45 18.25 9.80
N GLU A 114 -12.64 18.31 11.12
CA GLU A 114 -12.99 19.55 11.84
C GLU A 114 -11.95 20.65 11.59
N ALA A 115 -10.66 20.35 11.78
CA ALA A 115 -9.58 21.29 11.51
C ALA A 115 -9.55 21.75 10.04
N SER A 116 -9.87 20.86 9.11
CA SER A 116 -9.95 21.22 7.69
C SER A 116 -11.12 22.18 7.44
N LEU A 117 -12.30 21.92 7.99
CA LEU A 117 -13.49 22.76 7.82
C LEU A 117 -13.30 24.15 8.43
N GLU A 118 -12.64 24.27 9.58
CA GLU A 118 -12.29 25.57 10.19
C GLU A 118 -11.43 26.40 9.24
N VAL A 119 -10.39 25.81 8.64
CA VAL A 119 -9.53 26.49 7.66
C VAL A 119 -10.33 26.94 6.44
N HIS A 120 -11.24 26.11 5.93
CA HIS A 120 -12.09 26.50 4.81
C HIS A 120 -13.10 27.60 5.19
N GLY A 121 -13.63 27.58 6.41
CA GLY A 121 -14.54 28.61 6.92
C GLY A 121 -13.86 29.97 7.15
N MET A 122 -12.57 29.99 7.45
CA MET A 122 -11.77 31.23 7.57
C MET A 122 -11.37 31.84 6.22
N LEU A 123 -11.39 31.06 5.14
CA LEU A 123 -11.03 31.51 3.79
C LEU A 123 -12.22 32.04 2.97
N ASN A 124 -13.45 31.93 3.49
CA ASN A 124 -14.69 32.38 2.86
C ASN A 124 -15.21 33.69 3.44
#